data_AF-A0A7S1DE80-F1
#
_entry.id   AF-A0A7S1DE80-F1
#
_cell.length_a   1.000
_cell.length_b   1.000
_cell.length_c   1.000
_cell.angle_alpha   90.00
_cell.angle_beta   90.00
_cell.angle_gamma   90.00
#
_symmetry.space_group_name_H-M   'P 1'
#
loop_
_entity.id
_entity.type
_entity.pdbx_description
1 polymer ?
#
loop_
_entity_poly.entity_id
_entity_poly.type
_entity_poly.pdbx_seq_one_letter_code
_entity_poly.pdbx_strand_id
1 'polypeptide(L)'
;GPIRGDAFSGFSNLLYLDLGSNDYTTSLPSDISNLPGLLTFRFQEGSVPFGTSLLLTVVRKMPSLQILDVSGTAISSTIPTEIGVVSNSLVSLSASNCNLTG
;
A
#
# COMPACT_ATOMS: atom_id res chain seq x y z
N GLY A 1 16.32 -3.83 7.80
CA GLY A 1 15.97 -5.16 8.35
C GLY A 1 14.48 -5.43 8.12
N PRO A 2 14.01 -6.68 8.13
CA PRO A 2 12.60 -6.98 7.89
C PRO A 2 11.71 -6.35 8.98
N ILE A 3 10.55 -5.84 8.58
CA ILE A 3 9.50 -5.45 9.52
C ILE A 3 8.93 -6.73 10.16
N ARG A 4 8.69 -6.72 11.48
CA ARG A 4 8.09 -7.87 12.19
C ARG A 4 6.69 -8.17 11.62
N GLY A 5 6.31 -9.45 11.55
CA GLY A 5 5.07 -9.90 10.89
C GLY A 5 3.75 -9.39 11.50
N ASP A 6 3.81 -8.85 12.71
CA ASP A 6 2.71 -8.30 13.52
C ASP A 6 3.01 -6.87 13.98
N ALA A 7 3.92 -6.17 13.29
CA ALA A 7 4.38 -4.82 13.65
C ALA A 7 3.26 -3.77 13.62
N PHE A 8 2.19 -4.01 12.84
CA PHE A 8 1.06 -3.09 12.71
C PHE A 8 -0.17 -3.53 13.50
N SER A 9 -0.10 -4.70 14.13
CA SER A 9 -1.16 -5.22 14.99
C SER A 9 -1.44 -4.27 16.16
N GLY A 10 -2.71 -3.87 16.30
CA GLY A 10 -3.18 -3.03 17.41
C GLY A 10 -3.26 -1.52 17.12
N PHE A 11 -2.83 -1.06 15.94
CA PHE A 11 -2.97 0.35 15.52
C PHE A 11 -4.39 0.68 15.02
N SER A 12 -5.41 0.51 15.88
CA SER A 12 -6.81 0.75 15.52
C SER A 12 -7.15 2.21 15.24
N ASN A 13 -6.37 3.16 15.77
CA ASN A 13 -6.59 4.60 15.64
C ASN A 13 -5.60 5.29 14.69
N LEU A 14 -4.74 4.53 14.00
CA LEU A 14 -3.75 5.11 13.11
C LEU A 14 -4.43 5.64 11.85
N LEU A 15 -4.22 6.93 11.56
CA LEU A 15 -4.84 7.63 10.42
C LEU A 15 -3.86 7.85 9.26
N TYR A 16 -2.57 7.94 9.56
CA TYR A 16 -1.52 8.24 8.60
C TYR A 16 -0.35 7.29 8.84
N LEU A 17 0.10 6.62 7.78
CA LEU A 17 1.26 5.75 7.80
C LEU A 17 2.13 6.06 6.59
N ASP A 18 3.39 6.38 6.85
CA ASP A 18 4.41 6.61 5.83
C ASP A 18 5.58 5.68 6.11
N LEU A 19 5.83 4.80 5.15
CA LEU A 19 6.92 3.83 5.16
C LEU A 19 7.89 4.11 4.00
N GLY A 20 7.77 5.25 3.31
CA GLY A 20 8.58 5.51 2.13
C GLY A 20 10.04 5.82 2.42
N SER A 21 10.84 5.82 1.34
CA SER A 21 12.28 6.08 1.35
C SER A 21 13.03 5.17 2.35
N ASN A 22 12.63 3.90 2.39
CA ASN A 22 13.25 2.86 3.20
C ASN A 22 13.81 1.73 2.30
N ASP A 23 14.98 1.24 2.66
CA ASP A 23 15.66 0.10 1.99
C ASP A 23 15.09 -1.24 2.45
N TYR A 24 13.77 -1.42 2.32
CA TYR A 24 13.18 -2.74 2.58
C TYR A 24 13.70 -3.73 1.55
N THR A 25 14.17 -4.88 2.02
CA THR A 25 14.60 -6.00 1.17
C THR A 25 13.63 -7.17 1.20
N THR A 26 12.59 -7.07 2.03
CA THR A 26 11.57 -8.10 2.26
C THR A 26 10.18 -7.50 2.11
N SER A 27 9.20 -8.32 1.73
CA SER A 27 7.79 -7.91 1.59
C SER A 27 7.25 -7.27 2.88
N LEU A 28 6.28 -6.35 2.73
CA LEU A 28 5.50 -5.84 3.85
C LEU A 28 4.79 -7.01 4.57
N PRO A 29 4.66 -6.95 5.91
CA PRO A 29 3.97 -7.98 6.68
C PRO A 29 2.47 -7.99 6.35
N SER A 30 1.81 -9.14 6.48
CA SER A 30 0.41 -9.31 6.05
C SER A 30 -0.59 -8.47 6.86
N ASP A 31 -0.21 -8.11 8.09
CA ASP A 31 -0.97 -7.26 8.99
C ASP A 31 -0.96 -5.77 8.58
N ILE A 32 -0.12 -5.36 7.61
CA ILE A 32 -0.17 -4.00 7.04
C ILE A 32 -1.59 -3.65 6.60
N SER A 33 -2.34 -4.65 6.12
CA SER A 33 -3.73 -4.53 5.65
C SER A 33 -4.79 -4.47 6.76
N ASN A 34 -4.41 -4.53 8.04
CA ASN A 34 -5.30 -4.55 9.20
C ASN A 34 -5.36 -3.18 9.91
N LEU A 35 -5.45 -2.10 9.15
CA LEU A 35 -5.50 -0.74 9.66
C LEU A 35 -6.85 -0.10 9.28
N PRO A 36 -7.94 -0.39 10.01
CA PRO A 36 -9.30 -0.07 9.59
C PRO A 36 -9.58 1.43 9.51
N GLY A 37 -8.90 2.24 10.34
CA GLY A 37 -9.05 3.70 10.37
C GLY A 37 -8.05 4.47 9.49
N LEU A 38 -7.16 3.78 8.76
CA LEU A 38 -6.11 4.45 8.01
C LEU A 38 -6.70 5.25 6.85
N LEU A 39 -6.34 6.53 6.76
CA LEU A 39 -6.79 7.45 5.71
C LEU A 39 -5.72 7.65 4.64
N THR A 40 -4.45 7.65 5.04
CA THR A 40 -3.32 7.87 4.15
C THR A 40 -2.27 6.81 4.37
N PHE A 41 -1.91 6.12 3.29
CA PHE A 41 -0.81 5.19 3.26
C PHE A 41 0.18 5.63 2.18
N ARG A 42 1.43 5.87 2.59
CA ARG A 42 2.54 6.16 1.68
C ARG A 42 3.60 5.08 1.80
N PHE A 43 3.95 4.52 0.65
CA PHE A 43 4.98 3.53 0.47
C PHE A 43 5.75 3.88 -0.80
N GLN A 44 6.47 5.00 -0.76
CA GLN A 44 7.25 5.52 -1.88
C GLN A 44 8.70 5.03 -1.84
N GLU A 45 9.36 4.97 -2.99
CA GLU A 45 10.83 4.79 -3.11
C GLU A 45 11.38 3.56 -2.35
N GLY A 46 10.65 2.45 -2.39
CA GLY A 46 11.08 1.18 -1.81
C GLY A 46 11.64 0.23 -2.86
N SER A 47 12.70 -0.50 -2.52
CA SER A 47 13.26 -1.59 -3.35
C SER A 47 12.37 -2.83 -3.44
N VAL A 48 11.30 -2.91 -2.63
CA VAL A 48 10.35 -4.03 -2.62
C VAL A 48 9.24 -3.79 -3.64
N PRO A 49 8.91 -4.79 -4.48
CA PRO A 49 7.75 -4.71 -5.36
C PRO A 49 6.46 -4.54 -4.56
N PHE A 50 5.77 -3.42 -4.73
CA PHE A 50 4.40 -3.25 -4.27
C PHE A 50 3.44 -3.95 -5.25
N GLY A 51 3.45 -5.28 -5.30
CA GLY A 51 2.74 -6.03 -6.33
C GLY A 51 1.23 -5.80 -6.36
N THR A 52 0.60 -6.12 -7.49
CA THR A 52 -0.86 -6.01 -7.73
C THR A 52 -1.72 -6.69 -6.68
N SER A 53 -1.25 -7.84 -6.17
CA SER A 53 -1.94 -8.56 -5.09
C SER A 53 -1.99 -7.76 -3.78
N LEU A 54 -0.90 -7.09 -3.42
CA LEU A 54 -0.83 -6.26 -2.22
C LEU A 54 -1.67 -4.99 -2.40
N LEU A 55 -1.60 -4.35 -3.57
CA LEU A 55 -2.44 -3.22 -3.92
C LEU A 55 -3.93 -3.53 -3.70
N LEU A 56 -4.43 -4.61 -4.30
CA LEU A 56 -5.81 -5.07 -4.12
C LEU A 56 -6.13 -5.41 -2.66
N THR A 57 -5.20 -6.03 -1.94
CA THR A 57 -5.39 -6.38 -0.53
C THR A 57 -5.54 -5.14 0.35
N VAL A 58 -4.68 -4.14 0.16
CA VAL A 58 -4.69 -2.87 0.89
C VAL A 58 -6.00 -2.14 0.66
N VAL A 59 -6.38 -1.92 -0.60
CA VAL A 59 -7.62 -1.16 -0.90
C VAL A 59 -8.88 -1.91 -0.48
N ARG A 60 -8.85 -3.25 -0.47
CA ARG A 60 -10.01 -4.08 -0.06
C ARG A 60 -10.18 -4.13 1.45
N LYS A 61 -9.09 -4.18 2.22
CA LYS A 61 -9.11 -4.40 3.67
C LYS A 61 -9.00 -3.12 4.50
N MET A 62 -8.65 -1.99 3.89
CA MET A 62 -8.63 -0.68 4.54
C MET A 62 -9.82 0.17 4.08
N PRO A 63 -11.01 0.01 4.67
CA PRO A 63 -12.24 0.64 4.19
C PRO A 63 -12.22 2.17 4.29
N SER A 64 -11.35 2.75 5.12
CA SER A 64 -11.23 4.21 5.28
C SER A 64 -10.11 4.83 4.43
N LEU A 65 -9.36 4.05 3.65
CA LEU A 65 -8.19 4.54 2.92
C LEU A 65 -8.58 5.48 1.77
N GLN A 66 -8.20 6.74 1.89
CA GLN A 66 -8.50 7.78 0.90
C GLN A 66 -7.32 8.09 -0.01
N ILE A 67 -6.10 8.00 0.51
CA ILE A 67 -4.87 8.35 -0.20
C ILE A 67 -3.93 7.17 -0.17
N LEU A 68 -3.56 6.67 -1.35
CA LEU A 68 -2.53 5.66 -1.53
C LEU A 68 -1.44 6.21 -2.44
N ASP A 69 -0.23 6.34 -1.90
CA ASP A 69 0.95 6.75 -2.66
C ASP A 69 1.97 5.61 -2.69
N VAL A 70 2.19 5.06 -3.87
CA VAL A 70 3.12 3.94 -4.13
C VAL A 70 4.15 4.37 -5.18
N SER A 71 4.38 5.67 -5.31
CA SER A 71 5.30 6.24 -6.30
C SER A 71 6.73 5.75 -6.11
N GLY A 72 7.45 5.54 -7.21
CA GLY A 72 8.83 5.06 -7.16
C GLY A 72 9.00 3.63 -6.63
N THR A 73 7.93 2.83 -6.61
CA THR A 73 8.01 1.40 -6.29
C THR A 73 8.08 0.54 -7.55
N ALA A 74 8.58 -0.68 -7.42
CA ALA A 74 8.69 -1.64 -8.52
C ALA A 74 7.34 -2.31 -8.88
N ILE A 75 6.27 -1.53 -9.06
CA ILE A 75 5.04 -2.03 -9.71
C ILE A 75 5.35 -2.21 -11.19
N SER A 76 5.46 -3.47 -11.65
CA SER A 76 5.93 -3.81 -13.00
C SER A 76 4.84 -4.37 -13.92
N SER A 77 3.56 -4.12 -13.61
CA SER A 77 2.42 -4.63 -14.37
C SER A 77 1.43 -3.50 -14.68
N THR A 78 0.20 -3.86 -15.00
CA THR A 78 -0.93 -2.93 -15.07
C THR A 78 -1.44 -2.57 -13.67
N ILE A 79 -2.13 -1.42 -13.57
CA ILE A 79 -3.06 -1.16 -12.46
C ILE A 79 -4.30 -2.04 -12.69
N PRO A 80 -4.70 -2.88 -11.72
CA PRO A 80 -5.81 -3.81 -11.89
C PRO A 80 -7.12 -3.03 -12.01
N THR A 81 -7.95 -3.37 -13.00
CA THR A 81 -9.24 -2.71 -13.23
C THR A 81 -10.21 -2.89 -12.06
N GLU A 82 -10.01 -3.96 -11.28
CA GLU A 82 -10.79 -4.27 -10.09
C GLU A 82 -10.57 -3.28 -8.95
N ILE A 83 -9.52 -2.43 -8.98
CA ILE A 83 -9.22 -1.48 -7.90
C ILE A 83 -10.40 -0.54 -7.61
N GLY A 84 -11.11 -0.10 -8.65
CA GLY A 84 -12.29 0.76 -8.53
C GLY A 84 -13.55 0.00 -8.08
N VAL A 85 -13.53 -1.33 -8.11
CA VAL A 85 -14.64 -2.18 -7.65
C VAL A 85 -14.47 -2.53 -6.18
N VAL A 86 -13.24 -2.79 -5.74
CA VAL A 86 -12.97 -3.24 -4.36
C VAL A 86 -12.69 -2.10 -3.38
N SER A 87 -12.34 -0.92 -3.89
CA SER A 87 -12.15 0.29 -3.10
C SER A 87 -13.47 1.04 -2.93
N ASN A 88 -13.82 1.39 -1.69
CA ASN A 88 -15.03 2.16 -1.38
C ASN A 88 -14.74 3.62 -0.96
N SER A 89 -13.47 3.98 -0.75
CA SER A 89 -13.10 5.27 -0.15
C SER A 89 -11.89 5.94 -0.79
N LEU A 90 -11.15 5.25 -1.68
CA LEU A 90 -9.96 5.81 -2.31
C LEU A 90 -10.33 6.98 -3.22
N VAL A 91 -9.73 8.14 -2.94
CA VAL A 91 -9.92 9.39 -3.69
C VAL A 91 -8.66 9.75 -4.48
N SER A 92 -7.48 9.33 -4.00
CA SER A 92 -6.20 9.62 -4.63
C SER A 92 -5.33 8.37 -4.69
N LEU A 93 -4.87 8.04 -5.90
CA LEU A 93 -3.88 7.00 -6.17
C LEU A 93 -2.70 7.61 -6.92
N SER A 94 -1.51 7.56 -6.31
CA SER A 94 -0.26 7.97 -6.94
C SER A 94 0.60 6.73 -7.23
N ALA A 95 0.89 6.51 -8.51
CA ALA A 95 1.77 5.45 -8.99
C ALA A 95 2.77 6.00 -10.03
N SER A 96 3.27 7.22 -9.79
CA SER A 96 4.30 7.86 -10.60
C SER A 96 5.64 7.13 -10.44
N ASN A 97 6.50 7.20 -11.46
CA ASN A 97 7.83 6.57 -11.45
C ASN A 97 7.82 5.05 -11.13
N CYS A 98 6.74 4.37 -11.51
CA CYS A 98 6.63 2.92 -11.46
C CYS A 98 6.93 2.31 -12.84
N ASN A 99 7.18 0.99 -12.90
CA ASN A 99 7.40 0.26 -14.14
C ASN A 99 6.08 -0.23 -14.77
N LEU A 100 5.04 0.63 -14.77
CA LEU A 100 3.70 0.26 -15.22
C LEU A 100 3.69 -0.02 -16.73
N THR A 101 3.04 -1.10 -17.12
CA THR A 101 2.78 -1.45 -18.52
C THR A 101 1.29 -1.29 -18.84
N GLY A 102 0.96 -1.04 -20.11
CA GLY A 102 -0.43 -0.93 -20.60
C GLY A 102 -1.00 -2.25 -21.08
#